data_AF-A0A8T9SHA7-F1
#
_entry.id   AF-A0A8T9SHA7-F1
#
_cell.length_a   1.000
_cell.length_b   1.000
_cell.length_c   1.000
_cell.angle_alpha   90.00
_cell.angle_beta   90.00
_cell.angle_gamma   90.00
#
_symmetry.space_group_name_H-M   'P 1'
#
loop_
_entity.id
_entity.type
_entity.pdbx_description
1 polymer ?
#
loop_
_entity_poly.entity_id
_entity_poly.type
_entity_poly.pdbx_seq_one_letter_code
_entity_poly.pdbx_strand_id
1 'polypeptide(L)'
;MDAEKRIDLIVKILTIGATLWTIAVGISEFNQNKAAELDLRKYELVKMHRQDSLETLAKYRQATIETLTKFKNKQSKVYDEATEVISYLTTHLNFKSEEYKAKDTKFRRLYWVELSAVETQPVEAAMVGFKLALDSLQKSKYPSQSRWQDSVRNRGYQVAVSIRESSKSWSVPNGLKSELAP
;
A
#
# COMPACT_ATOMS: atom_id res chain seq x y z
N MET A 1 -91.49 -8.71 25.05
CA MET A 1 -90.24 -7.93 25.02
C MET A 1 -90.48 -6.75 24.12
N ASP A 2 -90.67 -5.58 24.72
CA ASP A 2 -91.13 -4.35 24.06
C ASP A 2 -90.16 -3.90 22.97
N ALA A 3 -90.70 -3.33 21.89
CA ALA A 3 -89.91 -2.92 20.72
C ALA A 3 -88.75 -1.98 21.09
N GLU A 4 -88.94 -1.13 22.09
CA GLU A 4 -87.91 -0.22 22.62
C GLU A 4 -86.68 -0.97 23.17
N LYS A 5 -86.88 -2.08 23.88
CA LYS A 5 -85.78 -2.90 24.41
C LYS A 5 -85.00 -3.59 23.31
N ARG A 6 -85.66 -3.95 22.20
CA ARG A 6 -85.00 -4.54 21.02
C ARG A 6 -84.15 -3.50 20.28
N ILE A 7 -84.66 -2.28 20.13
CA ILE A 7 -83.93 -1.18 19.48
C ILE A 7 -82.70 -0.78 20.29
N ASP A 8 -82.82 -0.61 21.62
CA ASP A 8 -81.70 -0.28 22.50
C ASP A 8 -80.60 -1.36 22.46
N LEU A 9 -80.98 -2.64 22.44
CA LEU A 9 -80.04 -3.76 22.30
C LEU A 9 -79.26 -3.71 20.97
N ILE A 10 -79.96 -3.45 19.86
CA ILE A 10 -79.34 -3.34 18.52
C ILE A 10 -78.35 -2.17 18.48
N VAL A 11 -78.71 -1.01 19.03
CA VAL A 11 -77.84 0.17 19.08
C VAL A 11 -76.58 -0.10 19.90
N LYS A 12 -76.69 -0.79 21.04
CA LYS A 12 -75.54 -1.19 21.86
C LYS A 12 -74.60 -2.16 21.14
N ILE A 13 -75.15 -3.17 20.46
CA ILE A 13 -74.35 -4.13 19.69
C ILE A 13 -73.60 -3.40 18.55
N LEU A 14 -74.27 -2.50 17.83
CA LEU A 14 -73.64 -1.70 16.77
C LEU A 14 -72.53 -0.80 17.31
N THR A 15 -72.73 -0.19 18.49
CA THR A 15 -71.73 0.68 19.11
C THR A 15 -70.49 -0.13 19.53
N ILE A 16 -70.69 -1.33 20.10
CA ILE A 16 -69.60 -2.26 20.44
C ILE A 16 -68.88 -2.73 19.16
N GLY A 17 -69.61 -3.03 18.09
CA GLY A 17 -69.02 -3.40 16.80
C GLY A 17 -68.16 -2.29 16.21
N ALA A 18 -68.64 -1.04 16.26
CA ALA A 18 -67.91 0.12 15.77
C ALA A 18 -66.63 0.40 16.57
N THR A 19 -66.67 0.27 17.91
CA THR A 19 -65.45 0.46 18.73
C THR A 19 -64.41 -0.62 18.48
N LEU A 20 -64.83 -1.88 18.35
CA LEU A 20 -63.92 -2.98 18.01
C LEU A 20 -63.30 -2.81 16.62
N TRP A 21 -64.08 -2.35 15.64
CA TRP A 21 -63.56 -2.06 14.30
C TRP A 21 -62.49 -0.98 14.32
N THR A 22 -62.73 0.14 15.02
CA THR A 22 -61.75 1.23 15.14
C THR A 22 -60.46 0.77 15.81
N ILE A 23 -60.56 -0.07 16.84
CA ILE A 23 -59.38 -0.67 17.49
C ILE A 23 -58.62 -1.58 16.51
N ALA A 24 -59.33 -2.42 15.75
CA ALA A 24 -58.71 -3.33 14.79
C ALA A 24 -57.98 -2.58 13.66
N VAL A 25 -58.60 -1.51 13.13
CA VAL A 25 -57.96 -0.64 12.13
C VAL A 25 -56.72 0.04 12.72
N GLY A 26 -56.82 0.59 13.93
CA GLY A 26 -55.68 1.22 14.61
C GLY A 26 -54.51 0.26 14.84
N ILE A 27 -54.78 -0.99 15.24
CA ILE A 27 -53.74 -2.03 15.39
C ILE A 27 -53.11 -2.38 14.03
N SER A 28 -53.93 -2.50 12.99
CA SER A 28 -53.44 -2.81 11.63
C SER A 28 -52.54 -1.69 11.09
N GLU A 29 -52.97 -0.43 11.19
CA GLU A 29 -52.18 0.73 10.77
C GLU A 29 -50.88 0.85 11.58
N PHE A 30 -50.95 0.64 12.90
CA PHE A 30 -49.76 0.65 13.75
C PHE A 30 -48.75 -0.44 13.35
N ASN A 31 -49.22 -1.66 13.07
CA ASN A 31 -48.36 -2.75 12.63
C ASN A 31 -47.73 -2.48 11.25
N GLN A 32 -48.47 -1.91 10.31
CA GLN A 32 -47.93 -1.54 9.00
C GLN A 32 -46.88 -0.43 9.11
N ASN A 33 -47.14 0.60 9.92
CA ASN A 33 -46.19 1.68 10.18
C ASN A 33 -44.91 1.18 10.86
N LYS A 34 -45.04 0.25 11.81
CA LYS A 34 -43.89 -0.43 12.45
C LYS A 34 -43.05 -1.24 11.46
N ALA A 35 -43.69 -1.95 10.53
CA ALA A 35 -42.99 -2.72 9.51
C ALA A 35 -42.20 -1.79 8.56
N ALA A 36 -42.82 -0.70 8.10
CA ALA A 36 -42.15 0.30 7.26
C ALA A 36 -40.97 0.98 7.97
N GLU A 37 -41.13 1.31 9.27
CA GLU A 37 -40.05 1.89 10.08
C GLU A 37 -38.87 0.92 10.25
N LEU A 38 -39.13 -0.37 10.49
CA LEU A 38 -38.08 -1.38 10.63
C LEU A 38 -37.30 -1.58 9.33
N ASP A 39 -37.99 -1.58 8.19
CA ASP A 39 -37.34 -1.73 6.89
C ASP A 39 -36.49 -0.49 6.55
N LEU A 40 -36.96 0.71 6.88
CA LEU A 40 -36.17 1.94 6.76
C LEU A 40 -34.90 1.88 7.62
N ARG A 41 -35.03 1.48 8.89
CA ARG A 41 -33.87 1.34 9.80
C ARG A 41 -32.86 0.31 9.31
N LYS A 42 -33.32 -0.83 8.79
CA LYS A 42 -32.42 -1.85 8.20
C LYS A 42 -31.68 -1.28 6.99
N TYR A 43 -32.38 -0.56 6.12
CA TYR A 43 -31.77 0.09 4.96
C TYR A 43 -30.69 1.12 5.39
N GLU A 44 -30.98 1.95 6.38
CA GLU A 44 -30.03 2.92 6.93
C GLU A 44 -28.80 2.23 7.57
N LEU A 45 -29.00 1.16 8.35
CA LEU A 45 -27.91 0.38 8.92
C LEU A 45 -27.01 -0.23 7.84
N VAL A 46 -27.59 -0.83 6.80
CA VAL A 46 -26.83 -1.40 5.68
C VAL A 46 -26.06 -0.30 4.93
N LYS A 47 -26.68 0.87 4.73
CA LYS A 47 -26.03 2.02 4.10
C LYS A 47 -24.85 2.53 4.94
N MET A 48 -25.02 2.64 6.25
CA MET A 48 -23.95 3.06 7.17
C MET A 48 -22.81 2.05 7.18
N HIS A 49 -23.08 0.75 7.29
CA HIS A 49 -22.04 -0.28 7.21
C HIS A 49 -21.30 -0.27 5.88
N ARG A 50 -22.01 -0.08 4.76
CA ARG A 50 -21.37 0.07 3.45
C ARG A 50 -20.46 1.30 3.44
N GLN A 51 -20.92 2.43 3.96
CA GLN A 51 -20.13 3.66 3.99
C GLN A 51 -18.87 3.52 4.86
N ASP A 52 -18.99 2.91 6.04
CA ASP A 52 -17.87 2.63 6.94
C ASP A 52 -16.85 1.66 6.31
N SER A 53 -17.34 0.62 5.60
CA SER A 53 -16.46 -0.30 4.85
C SER A 53 -15.68 0.41 3.71
N LEU A 54 -16.28 1.43 3.09
CA LEU A 54 -15.61 2.23 2.06
C LEU A 54 -14.59 3.19 2.67
N GLU A 55 -14.92 3.80 3.82
CA GLU A 55 -14.01 4.71 4.52
C GLU A 55 -12.77 3.96 5.04
N THR A 56 -12.97 2.79 5.66
CA THR A 56 -11.87 1.92 6.09
C THR A 56 -11.00 1.51 4.91
N LEU A 57 -11.59 1.04 3.81
CA LEU A 57 -10.84 0.68 2.60
C LEU A 57 -10.06 1.87 2.01
N ALA A 58 -10.65 3.07 2.02
CA ALA A 58 -9.97 4.29 1.58
C ALA A 58 -8.77 4.62 2.48
N LYS A 59 -8.90 4.50 3.81
CA LYS A 59 -7.80 4.69 4.77
C LYS A 59 -6.67 3.69 4.55
N TYR A 60 -7.00 2.41 4.36
CA TYR A 60 -6.00 1.37 4.06
C TYR A 60 -5.26 1.63 2.75
N ARG A 61 -5.99 2.03 1.71
CA ARG A 61 -5.40 2.39 0.41
C ARG A 61 -4.47 3.59 0.54
N GLN A 62 -4.88 4.60 1.30
CA GLN A 62 -4.06 5.79 1.54
C GLN A 62 -2.78 5.45 2.31
N ALA A 63 -2.87 4.66 3.38
CA ALA A 63 -1.71 4.21 4.15
C ALA A 63 -0.74 3.38 3.29
N THR A 64 -1.27 2.52 2.41
CA THR A 64 -0.47 1.75 1.45
C THR A 64 0.30 2.66 0.50
N ILE A 65 -0.37 3.66 -0.08
CA ILE A 65 0.24 4.63 -1.00
C ILE A 65 1.32 5.44 -0.27
N GLU A 66 1.07 5.87 0.95
CA GLU A 66 2.03 6.64 1.74
C GLU A 66 3.29 5.83 2.05
N THR A 67 3.14 4.58 2.51
CA THR A 67 4.25 3.67 2.79
C THR A 67 5.07 3.39 1.53
N LEU A 68 4.40 3.15 0.40
CA LEU A 68 5.06 2.96 -0.89
C LEU A 68 5.85 4.19 -1.32
N THR A 69 5.26 5.37 -1.16
CA THR A 69 5.89 6.64 -1.52
C THR A 69 7.15 6.86 -0.68
N LYS A 70 7.07 6.64 0.64
CA LYS A 70 8.23 6.73 1.54
C LYS A 70 9.33 5.75 1.16
N PHE A 71 8.97 4.49 0.88
CA PHE A 71 9.92 3.48 0.43
C PHE A 71 10.60 3.89 -0.88
N LYS A 72 9.83 4.38 -1.87
CA LYS A 72 10.35 4.80 -3.17
C LYS A 72 11.24 6.02 -3.10
N ASN A 73 10.90 6.99 -2.25
CA ASN A 73 11.75 8.14 -2.01
C ASN A 73 13.10 7.72 -1.39
N LYS A 74 13.08 6.78 -0.44
CA LYS A 74 14.32 6.22 0.13
C LYS A 74 15.13 5.46 -0.93
N GLN A 75 14.47 4.59 -1.71
CA GLN A 75 15.11 3.83 -2.79
C GLN A 75 15.77 4.78 -3.81
N SER A 76 15.06 5.81 -4.28
CA SER A 76 15.58 6.80 -5.24
C SER A 76 16.83 7.48 -4.69
N LYS A 77 16.77 7.98 -3.44
CA LYS A 77 17.90 8.67 -2.82
C LYS A 77 19.15 7.78 -2.74
N VAL A 78 18.98 6.53 -2.29
CA VAL A 78 20.09 5.58 -2.18
C VAL A 78 20.64 5.22 -3.57
N TYR A 79 19.77 5.05 -4.57
CA TYR A 79 20.16 4.76 -5.95
C TYR A 79 20.90 5.92 -6.61
N ASP A 80 20.48 7.16 -6.36
CA ASP A 80 21.16 8.37 -6.85
C ASP A 80 22.57 8.45 -6.24
N GLU A 81 22.68 8.25 -4.93
CA GLU A 81 23.96 8.26 -4.23
C GLU A 81 24.90 7.13 -4.69
N ALA A 82 24.38 5.92 -4.88
CA ALA A 82 25.14 4.80 -5.42
C ALA A 82 25.63 5.09 -6.85
N THR A 83 24.77 5.65 -7.69
CA THR A 83 25.10 6.00 -9.08
C THR A 83 26.20 7.05 -9.14
N GLU A 84 26.14 8.08 -8.30
CA GLU A 84 27.18 9.12 -8.20
C GLU A 84 28.53 8.51 -7.81
N VAL A 85 28.55 7.68 -6.76
CA VAL A 85 29.79 7.05 -6.27
C VAL A 85 30.38 6.09 -7.30
N ILE A 86 29.55 5.27 -7.95
CA ILE A 86 30.00 4.32 -8.98
C ILE A 86 30.51 5.07 -10.22
N SER A 87 29.83 6.14 -10.62
CA SER A 87 30.28 7.02 -11.70
C SER A 87 31.68 7.58 -11.41
N TYR A 88 31.91 8.05 -10.18
CA TYR A 88 33.24 8.49 -9.77
C TYR A 88 34.28 7.36 -9.87
N LEU A 89 33.99 6.20 -9.27
CA LEU A 89 34.93 5.07 -9.20
C LEU A 89 35.24 4.45 -10.57
N THR A 90 34.36 4.61 -11.57
CA THR A 90 34.54 4.13 -12.94
C THR A 90 35.30 5.11 -13.84
N THR A 91 35.25 6.41 -13.51
CA THR A 91 35.86 7.49 -14.32
C THR A 91 37.22 7.92 -13.79
N HIS A 92 37.44 7.86 -12.47
CA HIS A 92 38.68 8.29 -11.84
C HIS A 92 39.67 7.13 -11.70
N LEU A 93 40.88 7.33 -12.22
CA LEU A 93 41.91 6.28 -12.35
C LEU A 93 43.01 6.34 -11.27
N ASN A 94 42.95 7.31 -10.35
CA ASN A 94 43.92 7.43 -9.29
C ASN A 94 43.48 6.70 -8.03
N PHE A 95 43.67 5.38 -8.00
CA PHE A 95 43.29 4.51 -6.87
C PHE A 95 43.99 4.84 -5.55
N LYS A 96 45.11 5.57 -5.61
CA LYS A 96 45.89 5.96 -4.44
C LYS A 96 45.43 7.28 -3.84
N SER A 97 44.58 8.06 -4.53
CA SER A 97 44.09 9.31 -3.99
C SER A 97 43.19 9.04 -2.78
N GLU A 98 43.25 9.94 -1.80
CA GLU A 98 42.37 9.87 -0.63
C GLU A 98 40.90 9.98 -1.02
N GLU A 99 40.59 10.76 -2.07
CA GLU A 99 39.24 10.89 -2.59
C GLU A 99 38.71 9.57 -3.16
N TYR A 100 39.54 8.81 -3.89
CA TYR A 100 39.14 7.50 -4.42
C TYR A 100 38.87 6.51 -3.28
N LYS A 101 39.76 6.45 -2.27
CA LYS A 101 39.57 5.59 -1.10
C LYS A 101 38.30 5.96 -0.32
N ALA A 102 38.01 7.26 -0.19
CA ALA A 102 36.79 7.75 0.44
C ALA A 102 35.54 7.31 -0.34
N LYS A 103 35.56 7.42 -1.67
CA LYS A 103 34.45 6.96 -2.53
C LYS A 103 34.31 5.43 -2.52
N ASP A 104 35.39 4.65 -2.47
CA ASP A 104 35.34 3.19 -2.33
C ASP A 104 34.75 2.77 -0.97
N THR A 105 35.16 3.44 0.11
CA THR A 105 34.60 3.21 1.45
C THR A 105 33.10 3.53 1.46
N LYS A 106 32.71 4.66 0.85
CA LYS A 106 31.31 5.06 0.71
C LYS A 106 30.50 4.04 -0.10
N PHE A 107 31.04 3.56 -1.21
CA PHE A 107 30.43 2.49 -2.01
C PHE A 107 30.19 1.23 -1.18
N ARG A 108 31.19 0.77 -0.41
CA ARG A 108 31.06 -0.43 0.44
C ARG A 108 30.02 -0.24 1.53
N ARG A 109 29.92 0.96 2.13
CA ARG A 109 28.87 1.27 3.11
C ARG A 109 27.48 1.22 2.48
N LEU A 110 27.31 1.86 1.31
CA LEU A 110 26.06 1.86 0.57
C LEU A 110 25.64 0.43 0.24
N TYR A 111 26.56 -0.38 -0.28
CA TYR A 111 26.33 -1.78 -0.61
C TYR A 111 25.88 -2.63 0.60
N TRP A 112 26.62 -2.59 1.71
CA TRP A 112 26.34 -3.50 2.83
C TRP A 112 25.13 -3.08 3.69
N VAL A 113 24.86 -1.78 3.82
CA VAL A 113 23.91 -1.27 4.81
C VAL A 113 22.68 -0.63 4.16
N GLU A 114 22.89 0.24 3.18
CA GLU A 114 21.82 1.13 2.72
C GLU A 114 21.02 0.51 1.57
N LEU A 115 21.70 -0.18 0.65
CA LEU A 115 21.09 -0.85 -0.50
C LEU A 115 20.38 -2.15 -0.11
N SER A 116 20.89 -2.91 0.84
CA SER A 116 20.26 -4.16 1.31
C SER A 116 18.82 -3.97 1.81
N ALA A 117 18.46 -2.75 2.22
CA ALA A 117 17.11 -2.42 2.67
C ALA A 117 16.13 -2.06 1.52
N VAL A 118 16.62 -1.77 0.31
CA VAL A 118 15.82 -1.20 -0.78
C VAL A 118 16.05 -1.84 -2.14
N GLU A 119 17.06 -2.69 -2.29
CA GLU A 119 17.47 -3.23 -3.57
C GLU A 119 16.66 -4.44 -4.00
N THR A 120 16.66 -4.67 -5.31
CA THR A 120 16.15 -5.90 -5.91
C THR A 120 17.31 -6.85 -6.19
N GLN A 121 17.03 -8.15 -6.26
CA GLN A 121 18.06 -9.17 -6.54
C GLN A 121 18.94 -8.87 -7.78
N PRO A 122 18.42 -8.30 -8.90
CA PRO A 122 19.27 -7.89 -10.02
C PRO A 122 20.24 -6.75 -9.68
N VAL A 123 19.82 -5.79 -8.86
CA VAL A 123 20.68 -4.67 -8.42
C VAL A 123 21.79 -5.20 -7.51
N GLU A 124 21.45 -6.06 -6.55
CA GLU A 124 22.40 -6.72 -5.66
C GLU A 124 23.47 -7.46 -6.48
N ALA A 125 23.05 -8.31 -7.42
CA ALA A 125 23.96 -9.07 -8.27
C ALA A 125 24.90 -8.18 -9.10
N ALA A 126 24.39 -7.06 -9.65
CA ALA A 126 25.20 -6.10 -10.38
C ALA A 126 26.22 -5.40 -9.47
N MET A 127 25.82 -5.02 -8.25
CA MET A 127 26.67 -4.38 -7.25
C MET A 127 27.79 -5.32 -6.78
N VAL A 128 27.47 -6.59 -6.52
CA VAL A 128 28.46 -7.63 -6.23
C VAL A 128 29.47 -7.74 -7.37
N GLY A 129 28.99 -7.81 -8.61
CA GLY A 129 29.84 -7.88 -9.80
C GLY A 129 30.78 -6.68 -9.93
N PHE A 130 30.29 -5.48 -9.62
CA PHE A 130 31.09 -4.25 -9.62
C PHE A 130 32.15 -4.26 -8.51
N LYS A 131 31.78 -4.65 -7.28
CA LYS A 131 32.72 -4.81 -6.16
C LYS A 131 33.84 -5.79 -6.51
N LEU A 132 33.52 -6.95 -7.08
CA LEU A 132 34.53 -7.96 -7.46
C LEU A 132 35.48 -7.42 -8.54
N ALA A 133 34.98 -6.62 -9.48
CA ALA A 133 35.81 -5.96 -10.48
C ALA A 133 36.74 -4.91 -9.84
N LEU A 134 36.24 -4.11 -8.89
CA LEU A 134 37.06 -3.16 -8.13
C LEU A 134 38.15 -3.86 -7.31
N ASP A 135 37.80 -4.90 -6.56
CA ASP A 135 38.74 -5.66 -5.75
C ASP A 135 39.83 -6.31 -6.64
N SER A 136 39.46 -6.78 -7.83
CA SER A 136 40.39 -7.36 -8.80
C SER A 136 41.33 -6.29 -9.40
N LEU A 137 40.80 -5.11 -9.73
CA LEU A 137 41.59 -3.99 -10.23
C LEU A 137 42.62 -3.53 -9.19
N GLN A 138 42.20 -3.39 -7.93
CA GLN A 138 43.07 -2.99 -6.81
C GLN A 138 44.18 -4.01 -6.51
N LYS A 139 43.90 -5.30 -6.67
CA LYS A 139 44.90 -6.38 -6.50
C LYS A 139 45.83 -6.54 -7.69
N SER A 140 45.47 -5.99 -8.85
CA SER A 140 46.28 -6.14 -10.07
C SER A 140 47.61 -5.40 -9.94
N LYS A 141 48.69 -6.01 -10.43
CA LYS A 141 50.03 -5.42 -10.43
C LYS A 141 50.17 -4.23 -11.40
N TYR A 142 49.23 -4.13 -12.35
CA TYR A 142 49.16 -3.10 -13.41
C TYR A 142 47.72 -2.57 -13.56
N PRO A 143 47.23 -1.78 -12.58
CA PRO A 143 45.84 -1.27 -12.58
C PRO A 143 45.56 -0.25 -13.69
N SER A 144 46.60 0.19 -14.40
CA SER A 144 46.48 1.05 -15.59
C SER A 144 46.19 0.30 -16.89
N GLN A 145 46.14 -1.04 -16.89
CA GLN A 145 45.79 -1.81 -18.10
C GLN A 145 44.30 -1.64 -18.47
N SER A 146 44.03 -1.34 -19.74
CA SER A 146 42.69 -1.08 -20.27
C SER A 146 41.68 -2.15 -19.90
N ARG A 147 42.06 -3.43 -19.98
CA ARG A 147 41.14 -4.56 -19.73
C ARG A 147 40.47 -4.55 -18.36
N TRP A 148 41.20 -4.18 -17.31
CA TRP A 148 40.64 -4.13 -15.94
C TRP A 148 39.76 -2.89 -15.75
N GLN A 149 40.14 -1.78 -16.38
CA GLN A 149 39.34 -0.55 -16.38
C GLN A 149 38.03 -0.74 -17.16
N ASP A 150 38.08 -1.40 -18.32
CA ASP A 150 36.91 -1.75 -19.12
C ASP A 150 35.98 -2.68 -18.36
N SER A 151 36.52 -3.64 -17.59
CA SER A 151 35.73 -4.49 -16.70
C SER A 151 34.97 -3.67 -15.66
N VAL A 152 35.64 -2.75 -14.95
CA VAL A 152 35.00 -1.89 -13.94
C VAL A 152 33.95 -0.98 -14.57
N ARG A 153 34.23 -0.37 -15.74
CA ARG A 153 33.26 0.46 -16.48
C ARG A 153 32.04 -0.33 -16.92
N ASN A 154 32.24 -1.51 -17.50
CA ASN A 154 31.14 -2.38 -17.93
C ASN A 154 30.28 -2.83 -16.76
N ARG A 155 30.89 -3.19 -15.62
CA ARG A 155 30.14 -3.54 -14.41
C ARG A 155 29.42 -2.33 -13.80
N GLY A 156 30.02 -1.14 -13.82
CA GLY A 156 29.36 0.09 -13.38
C GLY A 156 28.15 0.42 -14.24
N TYR A 157 28.26 0.24 -15.56
CA TYR A 157 27.12 0.36 -16.48
C TYR A 157 26.01 -0.65 -16.17
N GLN A 158 26.35 -1.91 -15.90
CA GLN A 158 25.37 -2.93 -15.50
C GLN A 158 24.62 -2.55 -14.22
N VAL A 159 25.31 -1.93 -13.24
CA VAL A 159 24.65 -1.40 -12.04
C VAL A 159 23.65 -0.31 -12.42
N ALA A 160 24.07 0.69 -13.21
CA ALA A 160 23.20 1.78 -13.63
C ALA A 160 21.96 1.29 -14.39
N VAL A 161 22.12 0.30 -15.29
CA VAL A 161 21.00 -0.34 -15.98
C VAL A 161 20.09 -1.06 -15.00
N SER A 162 20.65 -1.85 -14.07
CA SER A 162 19.86 -2.61 -13.09
C SER A 162 19.08 -1.69 -12.15
N ILE A 163 19.68 -0.59 -11.70
CA ILE A 163 19.03 0.47 -10.93
C ILE A 163 17.87 1.07 -11.74
N ARG A 164 18.12 1.44 -13.00
CA ARG A 164 17.09 2.01 -13.89
C ARG A 164 15.90 1.06 -14.05
N GLU A 165 16.15 -0.22 -14.31
CA GLU A 165 15.09 -1.21 -14.45
C GLU A 165 14.36 -1.47 -13.13
N SER A 166 15.08 -1.55 -12.01
CA SER A 166 14.50 -1.68 -10.67
C SER A 166 13.57 -0.52 -10.32
N SER A 167 13.93 0.71 -10.70
CA SER A 167 13.14 1.91 -10.43
C SER A 167 11.81 1.95 -11.20
N LYS A 168 11.70 1.24 -12.33
CA LYS A 168 10.45 1.15 -13.10
C LYS A 168 9.38 0.30 -12.41
N SER A 169 9.76 -0.62 -11.53
CA SER A 169 8.82 -1.51 -10.87
C SER A 169 8.07 -0.79 -9.74
N TRP A 170 6.74 -0.72 -9.84
CA TRP A 170 5.84 -0.13 -8.84
C TRP A 170 5.21 -1.18 -7.92
N SER A 171 6.00 -2.19 -7.54
CA SER A 171 5.52 -3.27 -6.66
C SER A 171 6.04 -3.09 -5.24
N VAL A 172 5.13 -3.19 -4.27
CA VAL A 172 5.47 -3.33 -2.85
C VAL A 172 6.27 -4.63 -2.68
N PRO A 173 7.43 -4.64 -1.99
CA PRO A 173 8.09 -5.86 -1.59
C PRO A 173 7.11 -6.80 -0.88
N ASN A 174 7.19 -8.11 -1.14
CA ASN A 174 6.19 -9.07 -0.67
C ASN A 174 5.99 -9.06 0.87
N GLY A 175 7.02 -8.70 1.65
CA GLY A 175 6.93 -8.59 3.12
C GLY A 175 6.01 -7.48 3.63
N LEU A 176 5.76 -6.44 2.84
CA LEU A 176 4.83 -5.36 3.20
C LEU A 176 3.40 -5.61 2.71
N LYS A 177 3.19 -6.62 1.84
CA LYS A 177 1.84 -6.99 1.37
C LYS A 177 1.02 -7.66 2.47
N SER A 178 1.65 -8.36 3.40
CA SER A 178 0.98 -9.05 4.52
C SER A 178 0.56 -8.10 5.66
N GLU A 179 1.28 -6.99 5.85
CA GLU A 179 0.92 -5.97 6.85
C GLU A 179 -0.22 -5.03 6.38
N LEU A 180 -0.53 -5.06 5.08
CA LEU A 180 -1.54 -4.23 4.43
C LEU A 180 -2.78 -5.02 4.01
N ALA A 181 -2.84 -6.31 4.35
CA ALA A 181 -4.04 -7.12 4.15
C ALA A 181 -5.07 -6.79 5.26
N PRO A 182 -6.34 -6.51 4.90
CA PRO A 182 -7.40 -6.28 5.88
C PRO A 182 -7.71 -7.51 6.74
#